data_AF-A0A950X174-F1
#
_entry.id   AF-A0A950X174-F1
#
_cell.length_a   1.000
_cell.length_b   1.000
_cell.length_c   1.000
_cell.angle_alpha   90.00
_cell.angle_beta   90.00
_cell.angle_gamma   90.00
#
_symmetry.space_group_name_H-M   'P 1'
#
loop_
_entity.id
_entity.type
_entity.pdbx_description
1 polymer ?
#
loop_
_entity_poly.entity_id
_entity_poly.type
_entity_poly.pdbx_seq_one_letter_code
_entity_poly.pdbx_strand_id
1 'polypeptide(L)'
;MQNLQELCAVLNGFALPRAIVDFEHRSFVAWNPKFLEHTGFSDSEIKGSEPGDLLTFGETWFPLSNETEAQKVDYVACTLKRPFGASPSPGFIVRSHEKVGYIMLDVFDTPSAQFEQGKALGREEERNRIVKAFHEEISSSIVAALFLIQTAKSQLEEAGSPQTEIVSKASDILTETTEKIADVLGDPGDERAKS
;
A
#
# COMPACT_ATOMS: atom_id res chain seq x y z
N MET A 1 10.12 9.30 11.63
CA MET A 1 8.90 10.00 11.14
C MET A 1 9.06 10.57 9.73
N GLN A 2 10.21 11.17 9.38
CA GLN A 2 10.45 11.75 8.04
C GLN A 2 10.23 10.76 6.87
N ASN A 3 10.71 9.51 7.00
CA ASN A 3 10.57 8.49 5.95
C ASN A 3 9.13 7.94 5.76
N LEU A 4 8.25 8.06 6.76
CA LEU A 4 6.84 7.66 6.64
C LEU A 4 6.03 8.67 5.83
N GLN A 5 6.40 9.95 5.88
CA GLN A 5 5.81 10.99 5.04
C GLN A 5 6.23 10.84 3.58
N GLU A 6 7.48 10.46 3.31
CA GLU A 6 7.94 10.12 1.96
C GLU A 6 7.20 8.90 1.40
N LEU A 7 7.03 7.85 2.22
CA LEU A 7 6.20 6.71 1.82
C LEU A 7 4.77 7.16 1.49
N CYS A 8 4.20 8.08 2.28
CA CYS A 8 2.87 8.64 2.06
C CYS A 8 2.77 9.45 0.75
N ALA A 9 3.83 10.15 0.35
CA ALA A 9 3.91 10.82 -0.95
C ALA A 9 3.93 9.79 -2.10
N VAL A 10 4.69 8.70 -1.92
CA VAL A 10 4.71 7.56 -2.85
C VAL A 10 3.33 6.89 -2.95
N LEU A 11 2.56 6.81 -1.86
CA LEU A 11 1.19 6.28 -1.87
C LEU A 11 0.23 7.07 -2.79
N ASN A 12 0.48 8.37 -3.01
CA ASN A 12 -0.36 9.18 -3.91
C ASN A 12 -0.16 8.79 -5.38
N GLY A 13 1.04 8.38 -5.79
CA GLY A 13 1.35 8.03 -7.18
C GLY A 13 0.55 6.83 -7.71
N PHE A 14 0.08 5.96 -6.81
CA PHE A 14 -0.64 4.74 -7.19
C PHE A 14 -2.15 4.91 -7.39
N ALA A 15 -2.73 6.06 -7.04
CA ALA A 15 -4.17 6.33 -7.16
C ALA A 15 -5.13 5.28 -6.51
N LEU A 16 -4.63 4.41 -5.62
CA LEU A 16 -5.39 3.37 -4.92
C LEU A 16 -5.65 3.76 -3.46
N PRO A 17 -6.73 3.29 -2.82
CA PRO A 17 -6.99 3.59 -1.41
C PRO A 17 -6.00 2.88 -0.48
N ARG A 18 -5.01 3.63 0.03
CA ARG A 18 -3.90 3.11 0.85
C ARG A 18 -3.69 3.88 2.15
N ALA A 19 -3.33 3.17 3.21
CA ALA A 19 -3.00 3.76 4.51
C ALA A 19 -1.91 2.98 5.24
N ILE A 20 -1.23 3.64 6.18
CA ILE A 20 -0.23 3.06 7.06
C ILE A 20 -0.76 3.14 8.49
N VAL A 21 -0.67 2.01 9.18
CA VAL A 21 -1.05 1.86 10.57
C VAL A 21 0.17 1.50 11.40
N ASP A 22 0.27 2.10 12.56
CA ASP A 22 1.16 1.67 13.64
C ASP A 22 0.30 0.97 14.69
N PHE A 23 0.49 -0.34 14.80
CA PHE A 23 -0.25 -1.18 15.74
C PHE A 23 0.30 -1.09 17.16
N GLU A 24 1.58 -0.74 17.33
CA GLU A 24 2.20 -0.53 18.64
C GLU A 24 1.60 0.71 19.31
N HIS A 25 1.41 1.78 18.55
CA HIS A 25 0.80 3.03 19.01
C HIS A 25 -0.71 3.13 18.71
N ARG A 26 -1.30 2.07 18.13
CA ARG A 26 -2.72 1.98 17.78
C ARG A 26 -3.25 3.19 17.02
N SER A 27 -2.54 3.64 16.01
CA SER A 27 -2.91 4.82 15.24
C SER A 27 -2.68 4.64 13.76
N PHE A 28 -3.48 5.34 12.95
CA PHE A 28 -3.16 5.58 11.56
C PHE A 28 -2.07 6.64 11.50
N VAL A 29 -0.99 6.35 10.79
CA VAL A 29 0.18 7.25 10.71
C VAL A 29 0.19 8.04 9.40
N ALA A 30 -0.39 7.46 8.35
CA ALA A 30 -0.37 8.03 7.01
C ALA A 30 -1.49 7.45 6.13
N TRP A 31 -2.02 8.23 5.20
CA TRP A 31 -3.00 7.80 4.20
C TRP A 31 -2.97 8.74 3.00
N ASN A 32 -3.41 8.24 1.84
CA ASN A 32 -3.58 9.07 0.65
C ASN A 32 -5.03 9.58 0.49
N PRO A 33 -5.28 10.61 -0.34
CA PRO A 33 -6.63 11.13 -0.56
C PRO A 33 -7.62 10.06 -1.05
N LYS A 34 -7.15 9.11 -1.87
CA LYS A 34 -7.97 8.01 -2.38
C LYS A 34 -8.49 7.11 -1.27
N PHE A 35 -7.73 6.93 -0.19
CA PHE A 35 -8.19 6.20 0.99
C PHE A 35 -9.36 6.93 1.66
N LEU A 36 -9.28 8.24 1.84
CA LEU A 36 -10.38 9.03 2.43
C LEU A 36 -11.61 9.02 1.53
N GLU A 37 -11.44 9.25 0.23
CA GLU A 37 -12.52 9.20 -0.77
C GLU A 37 -13.23 7.84 -0.78
N HIS A 38 -12.44 6.76 -0.81
CA HIS A 38 -12.97 5.40 -0.89
C HIS A 38 -13.66 4.97 0.39
N THR A 39 -13.15 5.37 1.55
CA THR A 39 -13.70 4.94 2.84
C THR A 39 -14.83 5.84 3.31
N GLY A 40 -14.83 7.10 2.90
CA GLY A 40 -15.77 8.13 3.32
C GLY A 40 -15.43 8.78 4.66
N PHE A 41 -14.28 8.46 5.25
CA PHE A 41 -13.81 9.13 6.46
C PHE A 41 -13.17 10.49 6.16
N SER A 42 -13.34 11.42 7.08
CA SER A 42 -12.55 12.64 7.13
C SER A 42 -11.16 12.39 7.73
N ASP A 43 -10.23 13.29 7.43
CA ASP A 43 -8.87 13.28 7.98
C ASP A 43 -8.86 13.29 9.51
N SER A 44 -9.74 14.07 10.14
CA SER A 44 -9.88 14.14 11.60
C SER A 44 -10.44 12.85 12.20
N GLU A 45 -11.35 12.15 11.50
CA GLU A 45 -11.91 10.89 11.97
C GLU A 45 -10.86 9.79 11.95
N ILE A 46 -10.07 9.68 10.89
CA ILE A 46 -8.97 8.69 10.83
C ILE A 46 -7.91 8.99 11.89
N LYS A 47 -7.52 10.25 12.09
CA LYS A 47 -6.56 10.66 13.13
C LYS A 47 -7.03 10.30 14.55
N GLY A 48 -8.32 10.38 14.80
CA GLY A 48 -8.92 10.12 16.11
C GLY A 48 -9.33 8.68 16.37
N SER A 49 -9.21 7.79 15.38
CA SER A 49 -9.70 6.41 15.46
C SER A 49 -8.57 5.41 15.74
N GLU A 50 -8.84 4.42 16.57
CA GLU A 50 -7.96 3.26 16.70
C GLU A 50 -8.17 2.31 15.50
N PRO A 51 -7.09 1.76 14.91
CA PRO A 51 -7.19 0.80 13.83
C PRO A 51 -8.06 -0.42 14.17
N GLY A 52 -8.07 -0.86 15.43
CA GLY A 52 -8.88 -2.00 15.88
C GLY A 52 -10.39 -1.73 15.86
N ASP A 53 -10.81 -0.46 15.91
CA ASP A 53 -12.23 -0.11 15.82
C ASP A 53 -12.71 -0.15 14.37
N LEU A 54 -11.84 0.28 13.44
CA LEU A 54 -12.15 0.39 12.02
C LEU A 54 -11.86 -0.87 11.22
N LEU A 55 -10.83 -1.65 11.59
CA LEU A 55 -10.40 -2.83 10.86
C LEU A 55 -10.87 -4.11 11.54
N THR A 56 -11.35 -5.04 10.73
CA THR A 56 -11.60 -6.43 11.13
C THR A 56 -10.69 -7.33 10.31
N PHE A 57 -10.01 -8.27 10.96
CA PHE A 57 -9.07 -9.18 10.31
C PHE A 57 -9.75 -10.54 10.06
N GLY A 58 -9.57 -11.08 8.86
CA GLY A 58 -10.00 -12.43 8.54
C GLY A 58 -9.05 -13.47 9.15
N GLU A 59 -9.59 -14.65 9.44
CA GLU A 59 -8.81 -15.78 9.98
C GLU A 59 -7.83 -16.39 8.96
N THR A 60 -8.02 -16.10 7.66
CA THR A 60 -7.19 -16.63 6.58
C THR A 60 -5.87 -15.89 6.44
N TRP A 61 -4.81 -16.56 6.89
CA TRP A 61 -3.40 -16.18 6.75
C TRP A 61 -2.81 -16.82 5.50
N PHE A 62 -2.20 -16.03 4.62
CA PHE A 62 -1.41 -16.53 3.50
C PHE A 62 0.07 -16.20 3.71
N PRO A 63 0.89 -17.15 4.17
CA PRO A 63 2.33 -16.95 4.18
C PRO A 63 2.86 -16.89 2.75
N LEU A 64 3.47 -15.77 2.37
CA LEU A 64 4.28 -15.69 1.15
C LEU A 64 5.64 -16.37 1.38
N SER A 65 5.68 -17.68 1.18
CA SER A 65 6.88 -18.51 0.94
C SER A 65 7.95 -18.66 2.06
N ASN A 66 8.80 -19.68 1.87
CA ASN A 66 9.83 -20.22 2.77
C ASN A 66 11.03 -19.27 2.95
N GLU A 67 10.86 -18.10 3.56
CA GLU A 67 12.00 -17.30 4.00
C GLU A 67 12.39 -17.62 5.46
N THR A 68 13.70 -17.73 5.67
CA THR A 68 14.36 -17.93 6.98
C THR A 68 13.73 -17.02 8.04
N GLU A 69 13.51 -17.53 9.27
CA GLU A 69 12.73 -16.93 10.37
C GLU A 69 12.98 -15.43 10.71
N ALA A 70 14.02 -14.81 10.15
CA ALA A 70 14.41 -13.43 10.40
C ALA A 70 13.61 -12.35 9.62
N GLN A 71 12.84 -12.68 8.56
CA GLN A 71 12.21 -11.66 7.68
C GLN A 71 10.78 -12.02 7.25
N LYS A 72 9.94 -12.44 8.18
CA LYS A 72 8.57 -12.87 7.87
C LYS A 72 7.61 -11.68 7.76
N VAL A 73 7.15 -11.39 6.54
CA VAL A 73 6.07 -10.44 6.27
C VAL A 73 4.75 -11.21 6.19
N ASP A 74 3.75 -10.78 6.97
CA ASP A 74 2.43 -11.40 6.96
C ASP A 74 1.47 -10.64 6.05
N TYR A 75 0.72 -11.40 5.24
CA TYR A 75 -0.45 -10.94 4.50
C TYR A 75 -1.70 -11.40 5.23
N VAL A 76 -2.52 -10.43 5.65
CA VAL A 76 -3.74 -10.68 6.41
C VAL A 76 -4.90 -10.00 5.70
N ALA A 77 -5.92 -10.78 5.33
CA ALA A 77 -7.16 -10.23 4.81
C ALA A 77 -7.78 -9.32 5.87
N CYS A 78 -8.23 -8.13 5.48
CA CYS A 78 -8.88 -7.20 6.36
C CYS A 78 -10.14 -6.61 5.74
N THR A 79 -10.99 -6.07 6.58
CA THR A 79 -12.18 -5.35 6.16
C THR A 79 -12.27 -4.07 6.97
N LEU A 80 -12.36 -2.93 6.29
CA LEU A 80 -12.55 -1.64 6.92
C LEU A 80 -14.04 -1.34 7.03
N LYS A 81 -14.49 -1.08 8.26
CA LYS A 81 -15.83 -0.56 8.52
C LYS A 81 -15.91 0.86 7.98
N ARG A 82 -16.97 1.14 7.22
CA ARG A 82 -17.24 2.49 6.69
C ARG A 82 -18.26 3.21 7.58
N PRO A 83 -18.22 4.55 7.63
CA PRO A 83 -19.16 5.32 8.43
C PRO A 83 -20.59 5.20 7.88
N PHE A 84 -21.56 5.58 8.72
CA PHE A 84 -22.99 5.68 8.36
C PHE A 84 -23.64 4.37 7.83
N GLY A 85 -23.09 3.21 8.18
CA GLY A 85 -23.66 1.91 7.80
C GLY A 85 -23.45 1.54 6.33
N ALA A 86 -22.52 2.21 5.64
CA ALA A 86 -22.07 1.78 4.32
C ALA A 86 -21.45 0.37 4.36
N SER A 87 -21.46 -0.31 3.22
CA SER A 87 -20.85 -1.64 3.08
C SER A 87 -19.37 -1.57 3.49
N PRO A 88 -18.88 -2.51 4.32
CA PRO A 88 -17.46 -2.55 4.67
C PRO A 88 -16.59 -2.72 3.41
N SER A 89 -15.45 -2.03 3.36
CA SER A 89 -14.48 -2.16 2.27
C SER A 89 -13.53 -3.32 2.55
N PRO A 90 -13.51 -4.39 1.73
CA PRO A 90 -12.52 -5.46 1.87
C PRO A 90 -11.14 -4.98 1.43
N GLY A 91 -10.12 -5.73 1.82
CA GLY A 91 -8.74 -5.46 1.46
C GLY A 91 -7.74 -6.38 2.17
N PHE A 92 -6.49 -5.96 2.18
CA PHE A 92 -5.38 -6.68 2.78
C PHE A 92 -4.49 -5.75 3.60
N ILE A 93 -3.87 -6.32 4.63
CA ILE A 93 -2.75 -5.70 5.35
C ILE A 93 -1.49 -6.50 5.12
N VAL A 94 -0.42 -5.77 4.85
CA VAL A 94 0.96 -6.26 4.87
C VAL A 94 1.60 -5.80 6.17
N ARG A 95 2.06 -6.71 7.02
CA ARG A 95 2.69 -6.34 8.30
C ARG A 95 4.03 -7.03 8.48
N SER A 96 5.00 -6.29 9.00
CA SER A 96 6.29 -6.82 9.45
C SER A 96 6.33 -6.79 10.98
N HIS A 97 6.57 -7.95 11.61
CA HIS A 97 6.75 -8.11 13.06
C HIS A 97 5.69 -7.39 13.94
N GLU A 98 4.43 -7.35 13.51
CA GLU A 98 3.28 -6.79 14.25
C GLU A 98 3.32 -5.30 14.62
N LYS A 99 4.34 -4.53 14.20
CA LYS A 99 4.46 -3.10 14.59
C LYS A 99 3.79 -2.14 13.62
N VAL A 100 4.06 -2.31 12.32
CA VAL A 100 3.55 -1.42 11.26
C VAL A 100 2.84 -2.25 10.21
N GLY A 101 1.65 -1.79 9.82
CA GLY A 101 0.82 -2.37 8.78
C GLY A 101 0.62 -1.42 7.62
N TYR A 102 0.68 -1.96 6.41
CA TYR A 102 0.30 -1.27 5.19
C TYR A 102 -1.04 -1.80 4.68
N ILE A 103 -2.05 -0.94 4.63
CA ILE A 103 -3.42 -1.27 4.23
C ILE A 103 -3.62 -1.04 2.74
N MET A 104 -4.26 -2.02 2.12
CA MET A 104 -4.61 -2.05 0.72
C MET A 104 -6.09 -2.38 0.60
N LEU A 105 -6.97 -1.39 0.35
CA LEU A 105 -8.40 -1.65 0.15
C LEU A 105 -8.70 -2.00 -1.32
N ASP A 106 -9.69 -2.85 -1.52
CA ASP A 106 -10.21 -3.24 -2.83
C ASP A 106 -11.11 -2.14 -3.38
N VAL A 107 -11.02 -1.88 -4.68
CA VAL A 107 -11.69 -0.73 -5.32
C VAL A 107 -12.96 -1.12 -6.10
N PHE A 108 -13.36 -2.39 -6.09
CA PHE A 108 -14.43 -2.91 -6.95
C PHE A 108 -15.69 -3.29 -6.16
N ASP A 109 -16.76 -2.50 -6.32
CA ASP A 109 -18.13 -2.95 -6.08
C ASP A 109 -18.62 -3.81 -7.27
N THR A 110 -19.52 -4.75 -7.01
CA THR A 110 -20.02 -5.79 -7.93
C THR A 110 -20.46 -5.20 -9.29
N PRO A 111 -20.12 -5.82 -10.45
CA PRO A 111 -20.31 -5.18 -11.75
C PRO A 111 -21.79 -5.10 -12.17
N SER A 112 -22.22 -3.93 -12.65
CA SER A 112 -23.57 -3.66 -13.17
C SER A 112 -23.67 -3.92 -14.68
N ALA A 113 -24.89 -4.02 -15.20
CA ALA A 113 -25.21 -4.35 -16.60
C ALA A 113 -24.63 -3.39 -17.68
N GLN A 114 -24.00 -2.28 -17.29
CA GLN A 114 -23.20 -1.42 -18.19
C GLN A 114 -21.84 -2.05 -18.57
N PHE A 115 -21.42 -3.12 -17.89
CA PHE A 115 -20.26 -3.97 -18.22
C PHE A 115 -20.32 -4.50 -19.67
N GLU A 116 -21.52 -4.81 -20.17
CA GLU A 116 -21.79 -5.23 -21.56
C GLU A 116 -21.53 -4.12 -22.60
N GLN A 117 -21.48 -2.84 -22.18
CA GLN A 117 -21.26 -1.70 -23.08
C GLN A 117 -19.77 -1.36 -23.26
N GLY A 118 -18.89 -1.82 -22.39
CA GLY A 118 -17.46 -1.56 -22.46
C GLY A 118 -16.70 -2.55 -23.34
N LYS A 119 -17.16 -2.89 -24.53
CA LYS A 119 -16.38 -3.65 -25.53
C LYS A 119 -15.11 -2.90 -26.02
N ALA A 120 -14.88 -1.69 -25.50
CA ALA A 120 -13.64 -0.91 -25.56
C ALA A 120 -12.63 -1.24 -24.41
N LEU A 121 -13.06 -2.00 -23.40
CA LEU A 121 -12.34 -2.41 -22.18
C LEU A 121 -11.25 -3.46 -22.42
N GLY A 122 -11.04 -4.04 -23.60
CA GLY A 122 -10.05 -5.13 -23.74
C GLY A 122 -8.59 -4.72 -23.43
N ARG A 123 -8.20 -3.47 -23.69
CA ARG A 123 -6.88 -2.94 -23.27
C ARG A 123 -6.89 -2.47 -21.82
N GLU A 124 -8.04 -2.07 -21.32
CA GLU A 124 -8.21 -1.51 -19.98
C GLU A 124 -8.36 -2.63 -18.94
N GLU A 125 -8.97 -3.77 -19.30
CA GLU A 125 -8.94 -5.03 -18.57
C GLU A 125 -7.55 -5.64 -18.57
N GLU A 126 -6.83 -5.65 -19.69
CA GLU A 126 -5.44 -6.16 -19.69
C GLU A 126 -4.52 -5.24 -18.88
N ARG A 127 -4.69 -3.91 -19.00
CA ARG A 127 -4.04 -2.94 -18.12
C ARG A 127 -4.43 -3.18 -16.66
N ASN A 128 -5.71 -3.32 -16.35
CA ASN A 128 -6.20 -3.59 -15.00
C ASN A 128 -5.69 -4.94 -14.49
N ARG A 129 -5.51 -5.94 -15.36
CA ARG A 129 -4.92 -7.25 -15.03
C ARG A 129 -3.43 -7.13 -14.75
N ILE A 130 -2.69 -6.34 -15.52
CA ILE A 130 -1.26 -6.07 -15.31
C ILE A 130 -1.07 -5.24 -14.04
N VAL A 131 -1.88 -4.21 -13.83
CA VAL A 131 -1.92 -3.38 -12.63
C VAL A 131 -2.28 -4.25 -11.43
N LYS A 132 -3.29 -5.11 -11.54
CA LYS A 132 -3.69 -6.06 -10.49
C LYS A 132 -2.57 -7.06 -10.18
N ALA A 133 -2.00 -7.72 -11.17
CA ALA A 133 -0.90 -8.68 -10.99
C ALA A 133 0.35 -8.01 -10.41
N PHE A 134 0.69 -6.82 -10.91
CA PHE A 134 1.77 -6.02 -10.35
C PHE A 134 1.47 -5.66 -8.89
N HIS A 135 0.25 -5.27 -8.54
CA HIS A 135 -0.11 -4.94 -7.16
C HIS A 135 -0.15 -6.14 -6.22
N GLU A 136 -0.78 -7.24 -6.63
CA GLU A 136 -0.94 -8.44 -5.82
C GLU A 136 0.39 -9.18 -5.64
N GLU A 137 1.17 -9.33 -6.71
CA GLU A 137 2.35 -10.20 -6.70
C GLU A 137 3.68 -9.45 -6.55
N ILE A 138 3.80 -8.25 -7.12
CA ILE A 138 5.10 -7.56 -7.28
C ILE A 138 5.28 -6.41 -6.30
N SER A 139 4.27 -5.57 -6.10
CA SER A 139 4.36 -4.38 -5.23
C SER A 139 4.56 -4.78 -3.77
N SER A 140 3.95 -5.89 -3.38
CA SER A 140 4.10 -6.57 -2.11
C SER A 140 5.56 -6.90 -1.81
N SER A 141 6.24 -7.52 -2.78
CA SER A 141 7.64 -7.92 -2.71
C SER A 141 8.59 -6.72 -2.75
N ILE A 142 8.30 -5.72 -3.57
CA ILE A 142 9.10 -4.48 -3.68
C ILE A 142 9.04 -3.68 -2.37
N VAL A 143 7.84 -3.52 -1.80
CA VAL A 143 7.67 -2.83 -0.52
C VAL A 143 8.37 -3.59 0.61
N ALA A 144 8.26 -4.92 0.63
CA ALA A 144 9.00 -5.75 1.58
C ALA A 144 10.52 -5.52 1.45
N ALA A 145 11.06 -5.55 0.22
CA ALA A 145 12.47 -5.29 -0.03
C ALA A 145 12.91 -3.90 0.45
N LEU A 146 12.12 -2.85 0.21
CA LEU A 146 12.39 -1.50 0.73
C LEU A 146 12.44 -1.47 2.26
N PHE A 147 11.51 -2.14 2.94
CA PHE A 147 11.52 -2.25 4.40
C PHE A 147 12.76 -2.96 4.93
N LEU A 148 13.17 -4.05 4.28
CA LEU A 148 14.36 -4.80 4.67
C LEU A 148 15.65 -4.00 4.47
N ILE A 149 15.76 -3.30 3.34
CA ILE A 149 16.89 -2.41 3.04
C ILE A 149 16.96 -1.26 4.05
N GLN A 150 15.82 -0.64 4.38
CA GLN A 150 15.77 0.44 5.36
C GLN A 150 16.12 -0.03 6.77
N THR A 151 15.70 -1.24 7.14
CA THR A 151 16.07 -1.87 8.42
C THR A 151 17.58 -2.11 8.47
N ALA A 152 18.15 -2.69 7.42
CA ALA A 152 19.59 -2.92 7.31
C ALA A 152 20.38 -1.60 7.36
N LYS A 153 19.92 -0.57 6.66
CA LYS A 153 20.52 0.78 6.69
C LYS A 153 20.56 1.34 8.11
N SER A 154 19.44 1.28 8.83
CA SER A 154 19.35 1.80 10.20
C SER A 154 20.31 1.08 11.15
N GLN A 155 20.41 -0.25 11.05
CA GLN A 155 21.35 -1.05 11.84
C GLN A 155 22.81 -0.74 11.51
N LEU A 156 23.14 -0.48 10.24
CA LEU A 156 24.49 -0.13 9.80
C LEU A 156 24.88 1.30 10.23
N GLU A 157 23.93 2.23 10.25
CA GLU A 157 24.12 3.59 10.78
C GLU A 157 24.40 3.55 12.28
N GLU A 158 23.61 2.80 13.05
CA GLU A 158 23.83 2.60 14.50
C GLU A 158 25.19 1.95 14.79
N ALA A 159 25.62 1.02 13.93
CA ALA A 159 26.92 0.36 14.04
C ALA A 159 28.11 1.18 13.51
N GLY A 160 27.88 2.35 12.92
CA GLY A 160 28.92 3.18 12.31
C GLY A 160 29.62 2.51 11.12
N SER A 161 28.93 1.61 10.42
CA SER A 161 29.51 0.80 9.35
C SER A 161 29.70 1.61 8.06
N PRO A 162 30.82 1.44 7.34
CA PRO A 162 31.02 2.08 6.04
C PRO A 162 30.10 1.51 4.94
N GLN A 163 29.39 0.40 5.20
CA GLN A 163 28.49 -0.21 4.23
C GLN A 163 27.15 0.54 4.09
N THR A 164 26.86 1.48 4.99
CA THR A 164 25.65 2.32 4.95
C THR A 164 25.47 3.02 3.60
N GLU A 165 26.56 3.48 2.97
CA GLU A 165 26.49 4.17 1.68
C GLU A 165 26.04 3.25 0.54
N ILE A 166 26.45 1.97 0.57
CA ILE A 166 26.08 0.97 -0.43
C ILE A 166 24.60 0.60 -0.27
N VAL A 167 24.13 0.42 0.97
CA VAL A 167 22.72 0.13 1.25
C VAL A 167 21.83 1.32 0.94
N SER A 168 22.30 2.56 1.16
CA SER A 168 21.56 3.76 0.75
C SER A 168 21.40 3.83 -0.77
N LYS A 169 22.48 3.59 -1.54
CA LYS A 169 22.40 3.54 -3.01
C LYS A 169 21.45 2.45 -3.50
N ALA A 170 21.44 1.28 -2.86
CA ALA A 170 20.50 0.21 -3.20
C ALA A 170 19.04 0.62 -2.92
N SER A 171 18.79 1.32 -1.81
CA SER A 171 17.47 1.89 -1.48
C SER A 171 17.02 2.92 -2.52
N ASP A 172 17.92 3.83 -2.91
CA ASP A 172 17.62 4.90 -3.87
C ASP A 172 17.26 4.31 -5.23
N ILE A 173 18.04 3.32 -5.72
CA ILE A 173 17.77 2.63 -6.98
C ILE A 173 16.42 1.89 -6.93
N LEU A 174 16.11 1.22 -5.82
CA LEU A 174 14.87 0.48 -5.68
C LEU A 174 13.66 1.42 -5.62
N THR A 175 13.81 2.58 -4.96
CA THR A 175 12.80 3.64 -4.90
C THR A 175 12.57 4.25 -6.28
N GLU A 176 13.63 4.67 -6.98
CA GLU A 176 13.55 5.24 -8.33
C GLU A 176 12.93 4.25 -9.32
N THR A 177 13.28 2.96 -9.22
CA THR A 177 12.70 1.91 -10.07
C THR A 177 11.22 1.73 -9.79
N THR A 178 10.80 1.81 -8.52
CA THR A 178 9.39 1.71 -8.12
C THR A 178 8.58 2.89 -8.65
N GLU A 179 9.13 4.11 -8.57
CA GLU A 179 8.52 5.32 -9.11
C GLU A 179 8.37 5.23 -10.64
N LYS A 180 9.43 4.82 -11.36
CA LYS A 180 9.36 4.64 -12.82
C LYS A 180 8.31 3.61 -13.25
N ILE A 181 8.16 2.53 -12.49
CA ILE A 181 7.12 1.54 -12.77
C ILE A 181 5.74 2.12 -12.47
N ALA A 182 5.59 2.87 -11.38
CA ALA A 182 4.34 3.57 -11.06
C ALA A 182 3.96 4.57 -12.17
N ASP A 183 4.91 5.34 -12.69
CA ASP A 183 4.70 6.30 -13.78
C ASP A 183 4.24 5.63 -15.08
N VAL A 184 4.82 4.47 -15.41
CA VAL A 184 4.43 3.69 -16.60
C VAL A 184 3.04 3.07 -16.44
N LEU A 185 2.64 2.74 -15.22
CA LEU A 185 1.32 2.19 -14.90
C LEU A 185 0.25 3.28 -14.69
N GLY A 186 0.69 4.51 -14.39
CA GLY A 186 -0.13 5.71 -14.26
C GLY A 186 -0.83 6.12 -15.56
N ASP A 187 -1.92 6.88 -15.46
CA ASP A 187 -2.74 7.26 -16.60
C ASP A 187 -2.15 8.48 -17.35
N PRO A 188 -2.00 8.46 -18.69
CA PRO A 188 -1.49 9.61 -19.46
C PRO A 188 -2.48 10.80 -19.55
N GLY A 189 -3.55 10.79 -18.76
CA GLY A 189 -4.61 11.80 -18.79
C GLY A 189 -4.32 13.10 -18.04
N ASP A 190 -3.31 13.12 -17.17
CA ASP A 190 -3.11 14.23 -16.22
C ASP A 190 -2.39 15.47 -16.83
N GLU A 191 -1.91 15.39 -18.07
CA GLU A 191 -1.30 16.53 -18.77
C GLU A 191 -2.32 17.49 -19.43
N ARG A 192 -3.62 17.16 -19.47
CA ARG A 192 -4.64 18.00 -20.14
C ARG A 192 -5.35 19.01 -19.25
N ALA A 193 -4.92 19.20 -18.00
CA ALA A 193 -5.51 20.18 -17.08
C ALA A 193 -4.73 21.51 -16.95
N LYS A 194 -3.75 21.76 -17.84
CA LYS A 194 -3.05 23.05 -17.93
C LYS A 194 -3.14 23.60 -19.36
N SER A 195 -4.29 24.14 -19.73
CA SER A 195 -4.45 25.08 -20.85
C SER A 195 -5.53 26.08 -20.52
#